data_AF-A0A0K8Q879-F1
#
_entry.id   AF-A0A0K8Q879-F1
#
_cell.length_a   1.000
_cell.length_b   1.000
_cell.length_c   1.000
_cell.angle_alpha   90.00
_cell.angle_beta   90.00
_cell.angle_gamma   90.00
#
_symmetry.space_group_name_H-M   'P 1'
#
loop_
_entity.id
_entity.type
_entity.pdbx_description
1 polymer ?
#
loop_
_entity_poly.entity_id
_entity_poly.type
_entity_poly.pdbx_seq_one_letter_code
_entity_poly.pdbx_strand_id
1 'polypeptide(L)'
;MAFDTEEVDLGALPRTRTAMMVNIASPGAAFQWWRLPADGVGLARMEFIISNLIRVHPMALVHPERVTDEQEAAQIRELTSAYADPKEYFVEALALGIAKIAAPYYPHPVIVRLSDFKTNEYAHLVGGGSFEVPEENPMLGFRGASRYYDDRYREGFALECAALKRVREPSASPTSL
;
A
#
# COMPACT_ATOMS: atom_id res chain seq x y z
N MET A 1 -29.68 -29.72 10.23
CA MET A 1 -28.45 -30.00 11.01
C MET A 1 -28.39 -28.98 12.13
N ALA A 2 -28.26 -29.42 13.38
CA ALA A 2 -28.01 -28.52 14.50
C ALA A 2 -26.52 -28.14 14.48
N PHE A 3 -26.23 -26.85 14.58
CA PHE A 3 -24.87 -26.37 14.77
C PHE A 3 -24.66 -26.13 16.27
N ASP A 4 -23.43 -26.37 16.71
CA ASP A 4 -22.96 -26.04 18.05
C ASP A 4 -22.10 -24.77 17.96
N THR A 5 -22.14 -23.90 18.98
CA THR A 5 -21.40 -22.63 18.99
C THR A 5 -20.74 -22.46 20.35
N GLU A 6 -19.42 -22.29 20.33
CA GLU A 6 -18.59 -22.06 21.51
C GLU A 6 -18.07 -20.61 21.50
N GLU A 7 -18.25 -19.89 22.61
CA GLU A 7 -17.73 -18.53 22.79
C GLU A 7 -16.42 -18.61 23.60
N VAL A 8 -15.33 -18.08 23.02
CA VAL A 8 -13.99 -18.14 23.61
C VAL A 8 -13.58 -16.75 24.12
N ASP A 9 -13.27 -16.64 25.41
CA ASP A 9 -12.71 -15.42 25.98
C ASP A 9 -11.20 -15.32 25.65
N LEU A 10 -10.87 -14.40 24.75
CA LEU A 10 -9.50 -14.13 24.33
C LEU A 10 -8.69 -13.35 25.37
N GLY A 11 -9.33 -12.72 26.36
CA GLY A 11 -8.68 -11.94 27.42
C GLY A 11 -7.96 -12.79 28.45
N ALA A 12 -8.36 -14.07 28.59
CA ALA A 12 -7.74 -15.03 29.50
C ALA A 12 -6.45 -15.67 28.94
N LEU A 13 -6.05 -15.33 27.71
CA LEU A 13 -4.85 -15.89 27.10
C LEU A 13 -3.59 -15.46 27.87
N PRO A 14 -2.69 -16.41 28.19
CA PRO A 14 -1.47 -16.07 28.92
C PRO A 14 -0.55 -15.24 28.04
N ARG A 15 0.19 -14.31 28.66
CA ARG A 15 1.23 -13.56 27.95
C ARG A 15 2.34 -14.51 27.50
N THR A 16 2.67 -14.45 26.23
CA THR A 16 3.74 -15.24 25.62
C THR A 16 5.09 -14.52 25.72
N ARG A 17 6.19 -15.28 25.62
CA ARG A 17 7.55 -14.69 25.48
C ARG A 17 7.76 -14.08 24.09
N THR A 18 7.19 -14.70 23.08
CA THR A 18 7.22 -14.24 21.69
C THR A 18 6.02 -13.35 21.42
N ALA A 19 6.25 -12.17 20.85
CA ALA A 19 5.18 -11.26 20.44
C ALA A 19 4.38 -11.87 19.28
N MET A 20 3.06 -11.95 19.44
CA MET A 20 2.15 -12.51 18.45
C MET A 20 1.58 -11.39 17.59
N MET A 21 2.08 -11.24 16.36
CA MET A 21 1.69 -10.17 15.46
C MET A 21 0.90 -10.69 14.25
N VAL A 22 0.13 -9.82 13.61
CA VAL A 22 -0.65 -10.16 12.40
C VAL A 22 0.09 -9.81 11.11
N ASN A 23 -0.18 -10.57 10.04
CA ASN A 23 0.22 -10.25 8.67
C ASN A 23 -1.02 -9.78 7.90
N ILE A 24 -1.02 -8.51 7.46
CA ILE A 24 -2.18 -7.87 6.86
C ILE A 24 -1.78 -7.16 5.57
N ALA A 25 -2.64 -7.24 4.56
CA ALA A 25 -2.48 -6.48 3.31
C ALA A 25 -3.68 -5.59 3.00
N SER A 26 -4.88 -5.97 3.45
CA SER A 26 -6.11 -5.23 3.17
C SER A 26 -6.54 -4.36 4.36
N PRO A 27 -6.85 -3.07 4.15
CA PRO A 27 -7.46 -2.22 5.16
C PRO A 27 -8.74 -2.80 5.76
N GLY A 28 -9.57 -3.47 4.94
CA GLY A 28 -10.81 -4.08 5.42
C GLY A 28 -10.57 -5.24 6.38
N ALA A 29 -9.52 -6.03 6.14
CA ALA A 29 -9.14 -7.13 7.03
C ALA A 29 -8.67 -6.61 8.40
N ALA A 30 -7.97 -5.47 8.45
CA ALA A 30 -7.55 -4.86 9.72
C ALA A 30 -8.73 -4.60 10.67
N PHE A 31 -9.87 -4.14 10.15
CA PHE A 31 -11.08 -3.92 10.94
C PHE A 31 -11.88 -5.19 11.24
N GLN A 32 -11.60 -6.32 10.60
CA GLN A 32 -12.24 -7.60 10.97
C GLN A 32 -11.49 -8.26 12.12
N TRP A 33 -10.16 -8.17 12.11
CA TRP A 33 -9.28 -8.88 13.05
C TRP A 33 -8.81 -8.02 14.23
N TRP A 34 -9.33 -6.80 14.38
CA TRP A 34 -8.93 -5.87 15.45
C TRP A 34 -9.17 -6.42 16.87
N ARG A 35 -10.11 -7.37 17.04
CA ARG A 35 -10.43 -8.00 18.34
C ARG A 35 -9.42 -9.07 18.74
N LEU A 36 -8.52 -9.50 17.84
CA LEU A 36 -7.47 -10.43 18.19
C LEU A 36 -6.45 -9.73 19.11
N PRO A 37 -6.01 -10.36 20.21
CA PRO A 37 -4.98 -9.80 21.10
C PRO A 37 -3.61 -9.92 20.44
N ALA A 38 -3.38 -9.12 19.39
CA ALA A 38 -2.13 -9.08 18.64
C ALA A 38 -1.25 -7.93 19.12
N ASP A 39 0.06 -8.20 19.23
CA ASP A 39 1.08 -7.23 19.63
C ASP A 39 1.48 -6.25 18.50
N GLY A 40 0.58 -6.04 17.52
CA GLY A 40 0.77 -5.20 16.36
C GLY A 40 0.75 -5.95 15.02
N VAL A 41 1.19 -5.27 13.96
CA VAL A 41 1.26 -5.81 12.59
C VAL A 41 2.72 -6.09 12.24
N GLY A 42 3.06 -7.37 12.11
CA GLY A 42 4.43 -7.82 11.84
C GLY A 42 4.81 -7.70 10.36
N LEU A 43 3.81 -7.66 9.48
CA LEU A 43 4.00 -7.41 8.05
C LEU A 43 2.74 -6.77 7.47
N ALA A 44 2.82 -5.48 7.15
CA ALA A 44 1.85 -4.76 6.35
C ALA A 44 2.33 -4.67 4.91
N ARG A 45 1.61 -5.33 3.99
CA ARG A 45 1.94 -5.34 2.55
C ARG A 45 1.13 -4.27 1.81
N MET A 46 1.82 -3.33 1.16
CA MET A 46 1.15 -2.22 0.46
C MET A 46 0.71 -2.56 -0.97
N GLU A 47 1.12 -3.72 -1.51
CA GLU A 47 0.77 -4.12 -2.88
C GLU A 47 -0.74 -4.18 -3.09
N PHE A 48 -1.51 -4.63 -2.09
CA PHE A 48 -2.97 -4.65 -2.19
C PHE A 48 -3.58 -3.25 -2.31
N ILE A 49 -3.01 -2.27 -1.61
CA ILE A 49 -3.44 -0.86 -1.69
C ILE A 49 -3.16 -0.33 -3.09
N ILE A 50 -1.95 -0.57 -3.61
CA ILE A 50 -1.58 -0.12 -4.96
C ILE A 50 -2.47 -0.78 -6.01
N SER A 51 -2.64 -2.11 -5.99
CA SER A 51 -3.36 -2.81 -7.06
C SER A 51 -4.87 -2.63 -7.04
N ASN A 52 -5.49 -2.46 -5.87
CA ASN A 52 -6.96 -2.37 -5.76
C ASN A 52 -7.48 -0.94 -5.56
N LEU A 53 -6.76 -0.10 -4.82
CA LEU A 53 -7.20 1.26 -4.52
C LEU A 53 -6.63 2.25 -5.52
N ILE A 54 -5.31 2.23 -5.72
CA ILE A 54 -4.62 3.22 -6.57
C ILE A 54 -4.77 2.88 -8.05
N ARG A 55 -4.53 1.62 -8.42
CA ARG A 55 -4.66 1.02 -9.77
C ARG A 55 -3.76 1.58 -10.87
N VAL A 56 -3.10 2.71 -10.64
CA VAL A 56 -2.23 3.40 -11.62
C VAL A 56 -0.76 3.13 -11.30
N HIS A 57 0.05 2.92 -12.35
CA HIS A 57 1.49 2.80 -12.21
C HIS A 57 2.10 4.12 -11.68
N PRO A 58 2.96 4.10 -10.63
CA PRO A 58 3.49 5.34 -10.03
C PRO A 58 4.18 6.26 -11.05
N MET A 59 4.98 5.69 -11.97
CA MET A 59 5.66 6.48 -12.99
C MET A 59 4.72 7.06 -14.04
N ALA A 60 3.52 6.51 -14.22
CA ALA A 60 2.50 7.09 -15.10
C ALA A 60 1.86 8.35 -14.49
N LEU A 61 1.92 8.50 -13.16
CA LEU A 61 1.52 9.72 -12.47
C LEU A 61 2.65 10.77 -12.44
N VAL A 62 3.90 10.31 -12.40
CA VAL A 62 5.09 11.19 -12.48
C VAL A 62 5.29 11.72 -13.90
N HIS A 63 5.11 10.87 -14.91
CA HIS A 63 5.33 11.16 -16.32
C HIS A 63 4.11 10.78 -17.18
N PRO A 64 2.96 11.46 -17.01
CA PRO A 64 1.76 11.15 -17.78
C PRO A 64 1.96 11.28 -19.29
N GLU A 65 2.90 12.13 -19.73
CA GLU A 65 3.27 12.33 -21.14
C GLU A 65 3.93 11.10 -21.80
N ARG A 66 4.41 10.15 -21.00
CA ARG A 66 5.04 8.91 -21.48
C ARG A 66 4.04 7.76 -21.66
N VAL A 67 2.80 7.93 -21.21
CA VAL A 67 1.73 6.94 -21.39
C VAL A 67 1.28 6.97 -22.84
N THR A 68 1.55 5.90 -23.58
CA THR A 68 1.32 5.85 -25.04
C THR A 68 -0.09 5.42 -25.41
N ASP A 69 -0.79 4.71 -24.52
CA ASP A 69 -2.18 4.29 -24.73
C ASP A 69 -3.13 5.43 -24.31
N GLU A 70 -3.87 5.97 -25.27
CA GLU A 70 -4.79 7.09 -25.01
C GLU A 70 -5.96 6.70 -24.09
N GLN A 71 -6.39 5.43 -24.11
CA GLN A 71 -7.44 4.95 -23.21
C GLN A 71 -6.93 4.91 -21.78
N GLU A 72 -5.72 4.39 -21.55
CA GLU A 72 -5.10 4.41 -20.22
C GLU A 72 -4.82 5.84 -19.76
N ALA A 73 -4.34 6.73 -20.64
CA ALA A 73 -4.12 8.13 -20.32
C ALA A 73 -5.43 8.84 -19.93
N ALA A 74 -6.53 8.57 -20.63
CA ALA A 74 -7.85 9.08 -20.27
C ALA A 74 -8.32 8.55 -18.91
N GLN A 75 -8.12 7.26 -18.65
CA GLN A 75 -8.46 6.64 -17.38
C GLN A 75 -7.64 7.24 -16.22
N ILE A 76 -6.36 7.52 -16.40
CA ILE A 76 -5.52 8.19 -15.40
C ILE A 76 -6.07 9.58 -15.09
N ARG A 77 -6.41 10.37 -16.13
CA ARG A 77 -7.02 11.70 -15.95
C ARG A 77 -8.35 11.63 -15.19
N GLU A 78 -9.18 10.63 -15.46
CA GLU A 78 -10.44 10.44 -14.73
C GLU A 78 -10.20 10.11 -13.25
N LEU A 79 -9.34 9.13 -12.97
CA LEU A 79 -8.99 8.69 -11.61
C LEU A 79 -8.37 9.81 -10.77
N THR A 80 -7.63 10.71 -11.41
CA THR A 80 -6.90 11.80 -10.77
C THR A 80 -7.60 13.16 -10.88
N SER A 81 -8.82 13.22 -11.43
CA SER A 81 -9.55 14.46 -11.73
C SER A 81 -9.80 15.37 -10.51
N ALA A 82 -9.84 14.79 -9.30
CA ALA A 82 -9.99 15.53 -8.05
C ALA A 82 -8.68 16.18 -7.54
N TYR A 83 -7.56 15.92 -8.20
CA TYR A 83 -6.22 16.32 -7.76
C TYR A 83 -5.59 17.30 -8.76
N ALA A 84 -5.04 18.40 -8.24
CA ALA A 84 -4.27 19.34 -9.05
C ALA A 84 -2.92 18.74 -9.51
N ASP A 85 -2.32 17.87 -8.69
CA ASP A 85 -1.14 17.09 -9.00
C ASP A 85 -1.51 15.59 -8.97
N PRO A 86 -1.45 14.86 -10.10
CA PRO A 86 -1.70 13.41 -10.14
C PRO A 86 -0.85 12.59 -9.18
N LYS A 87 0.35 13.05 -8.79
CA LYS A 87 1.18 12.36 -7.80
C LYS A 87 0.55 12.36 -6.42
N GLU A 88 -0.18 13.41 -6.07
CA GLU A 88 -0.84 13.54 -4.76
C GLU A 88 -1.93 12.48 -4.58
N TYR A 89 -2.62 12.08 -5.65
CA TYR A 89 -3.55 10.95 -5.64
C TYR A 89 -2.89 9.67 -5.12
N PHE A 90 -1.67 9.37 -5.57
CA PHE A 90 -0.92 8.21 -5.10
C PHE A 90 -0.57 8.32 -3.62
N VAL A 91 0.01 9.46 -3.24
CA VAL A 91 0.52 9.69 -1.88
C VAL A 91 -0.62 9.66 -0.86
N GLU A 92 -1.73 10.34 -1.15
CA GLU A 92 -2.91 10.36 -0.29
C GLU A 92 -3.57 8.98 -0.18
N ALA A 93 -3.84 8.31 -1.31
CA ALA A 93 -4.50 7.02 -1.30
C ALA A 93 -3.67 5.95 -0.58
N LEU A 94 -2.34 5.94 -0.79
CA LEU A 94 -1.44 5.04 -0.09
C LEU A 94 -1.38 5.34 1.41
N ALA A 95 -1.24 6.63 1.77
CA ALA A 95 -1.20 7.04 3.17
C ALA A 95 -2.49 6.65 3.91
N LEU A 96 -3.66 6.92 3.32
CA LEU A 96 -4.96 6.53 3.88
C LEU A 96 -5.09 5.01 4.01
N GLY A 97 -4.63 4.24 3.01
CA GLY A 97 -4.64 2.79 3.07
C GLY A 97 -3.80 2.23 4.22
N ILE A 98 -2.56 2.74 4.38
CA ILE A 98 -1.67 2.33 5.46
C ILE A 98 -2.21 2.79 6.82
N ALA A 99 -2.73 4.02 6.93
CA ALA A 99 -3.32 4.54 8.16
C ALA A 99 -4.50 3.68 8.64
N LYS A 100 -5.35 3.20 7.72
CA LYS A 100 -6.44 2.26 8.05
C LYS A 100 -5.95 0.91 8.57
N ILE A 101 -4.79 0.44 8.12
CA ILE A 101 -4.15 -0.77 8.67
C ILE A 101 -3.56 -0.49 10.05
N ALA A 102 -2.94 0.68 10.24
CA ALA A 102 -2.26 1.03 11.49
C ALA A 102 -3.21 1.39 12.63
N ALA A 103 -4.31 2.10 12.34
CA ALA A 103 -5.20 2.66 13.35
C ALA A 103 -5.78 1.64 14.36
N PRO A 104 -6.26 0.44 13.94
CA PRO A 104 -6.81 -0.55 14.87
C PRO A 104 -5.78 -1.14 15.84
N TYR A 105 -4.49 -1.07 15.49
CA TYR A 105 -3.40 -1.65 16.27
C TYR A 105 -2.63 -0.61 17.08
N TYR A 106 -2.97 0.67 17.00
CA TYR A 106 -2.30 1.71 17.80
C TYR A 106 -2.49 1.44 19.31
N PRO A 107 -1.45 1.55 20.16
CA PRO A 107 -0.10 2.08 19.89
C PRO A 107 0.94 1.01 19.51
N HIS A 108 0.55 -0.23 19.21
CA HIS A 108 1.46 -1.30 18.83
C HIS A 108 2.15 -1.03 17.48
N PRO A 109 3.37 -1.57 17.26
CA PRO A 109 4.11 -1.34 16.03
C PRO A 109 3.40 -1.93 14.82
N VAL A 110 3.49 -1.21 13.69
CA VAL A 110 3.07 -1.67 12.37
C VAL A 110 4.27 -1.63 11.44
N ILE A 111 4.76 -2.80 11.07
CA ILE A 111 5.92 -2.96 10.20
C ILE A 111 5.42 -2.97 8.74
N VAL A 112 5.61 -1.85 8.04
CA VAL A 112 5.23 -1.73 6.63
C VAL A 112 6.38 -2.19 5.74
N ARG A 113 6.08 -3.09 4.81
CA ARG A 113 6.98 -3.45 3.71
C ARG A 113 6.64 -2.59 2.49
N LEU A 114 7.67 -1.91 1.97
CA LEU A 114 7.60 -1.16 0.72
C LEU A 114 7.28 -2.08 -0.47
N SER A 115 6.92 -1.50 -1.61
CA SER A 115 6.46 -2.28 -2.75
C SER A 115 7.52 -3.30 -3.20
N ASP A 116 7.12 -4.56 -3.34
CA ASP A 116 7.95 -5.64 -3.87
C ASP A 116 7.25 -6.33 -5.05
N PHE A 117 6.55 -5.52 -5.84
CA PHE A 117 5.99 -5.94 -7.11
C PHE A 117 7.10 -6.32 -8.09
N LYS A 118 6.78 -7.33 -8.89
CA LYS A 118 7.51 -7.70 -10.10
C LYS A 118 7.15 -6.75 -11.24
N THR A 119 8.02 -6.68 -12.24
CA THR A 119 7.78 -5.95 -13.49
C THR A 119 6.46 -6.31 -14.14
N ASN A 120 6.14 -7.61 -14.23
CA ASN A 120 4.86 -8.04 -14.79
C ASN A 120 3.67 -7.55 -13.97
N GLU A 121 3.73 -7.53 -12.64
CA GLU A 121 2.63 -7.01 -11.80
C GLU A 121 2.45 -5.51 -11.97
N TYR A 122 3.54 -4.75 -12.06
CA TYR A 122 3.50 -3.32 -12.37
C TYR A 122 2.94 -3.03 -13.77
N ALA A 123 3.25 -3.87 -14.76
CA ALA A 123 2.79 -3.71 -16.13
C ALA A 123 1.26 -3.83 -16.28
N HIS A 124 0.58 -4.51 -15.34
CA HIS A 124 -0.88 -4.65 -15.33
C HIS A 124 -1.60 -3.46 -14.66
N LEU A 125 -0.87 -2.54 -14.04
CA LEU A 125 -1.46 -1.28 -13.57
C LEU A 125 -1.74 -0.37 -14.77
N VAL A 126 -2.72 0.51 -14.65
CA VAL A 126 -3.03 1.50 -15.70
C VAL A 126 -1.80 2.36 -15.98
N GLY A 127 -1.40 2.45 -17.24
CA GLY A 127 -0.18 3.15 -17.68
C GLY A 127 1.11 2.34 -17.48
N GLY A 128 1.05 1.13 -16.91
CA GLY A 128 2.23 0.32 -16.55
C GLY A 128 3.00 -0.18 -17.76
N GLY A 129 2.31 -0.51 -18.86
CA GLY A 129 2.94 -0.99 -20.09
C GLY A 129 3.94 -0.03 -20.72
N SER A 130 3.82 1.28 -20.45
CA SER A 130 4.77 2.30 -20.95
C SER A 130 6.06 2.41 -20.12
N PHE A 131 6.14 1.78 -18.95
CA PHE A 131 7.29 1.88 -18.04
C PHE A 131 7.96 0.55 -17.74
N GLU A 132 7.23 -0.56 -17.85
CA GLU A 132 7.76 -1.88 -17.54
C GLU A 132 8.30 -2.60 -18.79
N VAL A 133 9.49 -3.16 -18.65
CA VAL A 133 10.10 -4.01 -19.68
C VAL A 133 9.78 -5.48 -19.34
N PRO A 134 9.26 -6.28 -20.29
CA PRO A 134 9.04 -7.70 -20.06
C PRO A 134 10.33 -8.43 -19.69
N GLU A 135 10.25 -9.28 -18.67
CA GLU A 135 11.36 -10.12 -18.20
C GLU A 135 10.98 -11.59 -18.31
N GLU A 136 11.91 -12.44 -18.77
CA GLU A 136 11.72 -13.89 -18.81
C GLU A 136 11.47 -14.48 -17.41
N ASN A 137 12.15 -13.95 -16.38
CA ASN A 137 12.05 -14.43 -15.00
C ASN A 137 11.84 -13.27 -14.01
N PRO A 138 10.60 -12.74 -13.88
CA PRO A 138 10.32 -11.59 -13.01
C PRO A 138 10.63 -11.82 -11.52
N MET A 139 10.73 -13.09 -11.08
CA MET A 139 11.12 -13.42 -9.71
C MET A 139 12.55 -13.02 -9.37
N LEU A 140 13.45 -13.00 -10.38
CA LEU A 140 14.87 -12.64 -10.26
C LEU A 140 15.17 -11.28 -10.94
N GLY A 141 14.13 -10.59 -11.38
CA GLY A 141 14.22 -9.39 -12.19
C GLY A 141 14.22 -8.10 -11.39
N PHE A 142 13.74 -7.04 -12.03
CA PHE A 142 13.76 -5.68 -11.52
C PHE A 142 12.68 -5.43 -10.44
N ARG A 143 13.03 -5.70 -9.17
CA ARG A 143 12.15 -5.60 -8.00
C ARG A 143 12.88 -5.29 -6.70
N GLY A 144 12.12 -5.02 -5.64
CA GLY A 144 12.63 -4.77 -4.30
C GLY A 144 13.67 -3.64 -4.26
N ALA A 145 14.70 -3.80 -3.42
CA ALA A 145 15.71 -2.76 -3.22
C ALA A 145 16.38 -2.29 -4.51
N SER A 146 16.66 -3.20 -5.45
CA SER A 146 17.30 -2.89 -6.73
C SER A 146 16.52 -1.86 -7.56
N ARG A 147 15.19 -1.82 -7.37
CA ARG A 147 14.28 -0.92 -8.06
C ARG A 147 14.19 0.45 -7.40
N TYR A 148 14.37 0.55 -6.09
CA TYR A 148 14.13 1.79 -5.35
C TYR A 148 15.10 2.92 -5.71
N TYR A 149 16.35 2.60 -6.04
CA TYR A 149 17.39 3.57 -6.34
C TYR A 149 17.70 3.71 -7.84
N ASP A 150 17.13 2.85 -8.70
CA ASP A 150 17.34 2.89 -10.15
C ASP A 150 16.62 4.09 -10.75
N ASP A 151 17.27 4.78 -11.69
CA ASP A 151 16.75 5.99 -12.33
C ASP A 151 15.40 5.77 -13.01
N ARG A 152 15.09 4.53 -13.42
CA ARG A 152 13.79 4.18 -14.03
C ARG A 152 12.61 4.27 -13.07
N TYR A 153 12.84 4.22 -11.75
CA TYR A 153 11.77 4.12 -10.76
C TYR A 153 11.96 4.96 -9.49
N ARG A 154 13.13 5.55 -9.27
CA ARG A 154 13.44 6.35 -8.06
C ARG A 154 12.36 7.40 -7.71
N GLU A 155 11.73 8.02 -8.70
CA GLU A 155 10.65 8.99 -8.48
C GLU A 155 9.36 8.32 -7.98
N GLY A 156 9.03 7.13 -8.47
CA GLY A 156 7.93 6.32 -7.93
C GLY A 156 8.18 5.91 -6.47
N PHE A 157 9.41 5.51 -6.14
CA PHE A 157 9.81 5.23 -4.76
C PHE A 157 9.71 6.45 -3.84
N ALA A 158 9.97 7.66 -4.37
CA ALA A 158 9.80 8.89 -3.61
C ALA A 158 8.32 9.13 -3.21
N LEU A 159 7.35 8.71 -4.04
CA LEU A 159 5.93 8.79 -3.69
C LEU A 159 5.58 7.84 -2.53
N GLU A 160 6.12 6.62 -2.52
CA GLU A 160 5.94 5.69 -1.38
C GLU A 160 6.51 6.27 -0.08
N CYS A 161 7.71 6.85 -0.16
CA CYS A 161 8.34 7.53 0.98
C CYS A 161 7.48 8.70 1.48
N ALA A 162 6.95 9.52 0.58
CA ALA A 162 6.08 10.65 0.93
C ALA A 162 4.82 10.17 1.65
N ALA A 163 4.21 9.06 1.20
CA ALA A 163 3.03 8.50 1.83
C ALA A 163 3.33 8.00 3.25
N LEU A 164 4.42 7.26 3.43
CA LEU A 164 4.85 6.79 4.74
C LEU A 164 5.17 7.94 5.70
N LYS A 165 5.85 8.99 5.20
CA LYS A 165 6.10 10.19 5.99
C LYS A 165 4.80 10.81 6.45
N ARG A 166 3.82 10.97 5.56
CA ARG A 166 2.49 11.54 5.88
C ARG A 166 1.73 10.72 6.92
N VAL A 167 1.82 9.39 6.89
CA VAL A 167 1.19 8.54 7.90
C VAL A 167 1.81 8.75 9.29
N ARG A 168 3.14 8.92 9.35
CA ARG A 168 3.88 9.04 10.62
C ARG A 168 3.87 10.46 11.19
N GLU A 169 3.91 11.44 10.31
CA GLU A 169 3.96 12.86 10.60
C GLU A 169 2.70 13.52 10.02
N PRO A 170 1.51 13.27 10.60
CA PRO A 170 0.33 14.01 10.19
C PRO A 170 0.62 15.50 10.42
N SER A 171 0.67 16.27 9.34
CA SER A 171 0.78 17.72 9.40
C SER A 171 -0.32 18.22 10.33
N ALA A 172 0.05 19.03 11.33
CA ALA A 172 -0.91 19.68 12.20
C ALA A 172 -1.99 20.32 11.31
N SER A 173 -3.24 19.88 11.48
CA SER A 173 -4.38 20.53 10.82
C SER A 173 -4.30 22.03 11.15
N PRO A 174 -4.60 22.95 10.21
CA PRO A 174 -4.75 24.38 10.51
C PRO A 174 -5.89 24.67 11.51
N THR A 175 -6.55 23.65 12.04
CA THR A 175 -7.70 23.74 12.94
C THR A 175 -7.27 23.56 14.40
N SER A 176 -6.40 24.44 14.87
CA SER A 176 -6.31 24.80 16.27
C SER A 176 -6.64 26.28 16.37
N LEU A 177 -7.94 26.57 16.46
CA LEU A 177 -8.52 27.83 16.95
C LEU A 177 -9.22 27.52 18.27
#